data_AF-A0A817ZXJ0-F1
#
_entry.id   AF-A0A817ZXJ0-F1
#
_cell.length_a   1.000
_cell.length_b   1.000
_cell.length_c   1.000
_cell.angle_alpha   90.00
_cell.angle_beta   90.00
_cell.angle_gamma   90.00
#
_symmetry.space_group_name_H-M   'P 1'
#
loop_
_entity.id
_entity.type
_entity.pdbx_description
1 polymer ?
#
loop_
_entity_poly.entity_id
_entity_poly.type
_entity_poly.pdbx_seq_one_letter_code
_entity_poly.pdbx_strand_id
1 'polypeptide(L)'
;YLSLKLAYNLRQLAIGKDTNWFEVTDEELSKISPKDNSFEGFPPVYITAGTNEISIDAIRDMTEKIRLSDVEVILDEAEGLMHTYALFHLWSLQGRRVQERIRQWIGEQLVIEIKLKSKINTVTTNLECN
;
A
#
# COMPACT_ATOMS: atom_id res chain seq x y z
N TYR A 1 7.97 -21.45 4.18
CA TYR A 1 9.36 -21.55 3.67
C TYR A 1 9.65 -20.57 2.52
N LEU A 2 8.79 -20.43 1.50
CA LEU A 2 8.99 -19.43 0.43
C LEU A 2 8.93 -17.96 0.92
N SER A 3 8.05 -17.63 1.87
CA SER A 3 7.88 -16.27 2.39
C SER A 3 9.13 -15.73 3.09
N LEU A 4 9.80 -16.56 3.90
CA LEU A 4 11.01 -16.17 4.63
C LEU A 4 12.20 -15.92 3.71
N LYS A 5 12.32 -16.69 2.62
CA LYS A 5 13.41 -16.52 1.64
C LYS A 5 13.19 -15.28 0.78
N LEU A 6 11.94 -14.96 0.46
CA LEU A 6 11.58 -13.72 -0.22
C LEU A 6 11.82 -12.49 0.68
N ALA A 7 11.40 -12.55 1.94
CA ALA A 7 11.70 -11.51 2.94
C ALA A 7 13.20 -11.30 3.13
N TYR A 8 13.97 -12.39 3.16
CA TYR A 8 15.44 -12.34 3.24
C TYR A 8 16.08 -11.72 1.98
N ASN A 9 15.54 -11.95 0.79
CA ASN A 9 16.09 -11.35 -0.43
C ASN A 9 15.72 -9.87 -0.55
N LEU A 10 14.51 -9.48 -0.14
CA LEU A 10 14.10 -8.07 -0.04
C LEU A 10 14.96 -7.30 0.98
N ARG A 11 15.34 -7.94 2.10
CA ARG A 11 16.33 -7.41 3.08
C ARG A 11 17.64 -7.03 2.40
N GLN A 12 18.19 -7.91 1.57
CA GLN A 12 19.48 -7.66 0.91
C GLN A 12 19.44 -6.47 -0.05
N LEU A 13 18.27 -6.21 -0.65
CA LEU A 13 18.07 -5.10 -1.58
C LEU A 13 17.81 -3.76 -0.89
N ALA A 14 17.16 -3.77 0.29
CA ALA A 14 16.71 -2.54 0.95
C ALA A 14 17.73 -1.92 1.92
N ILE A 15 18.54 -2.72 2.63
CA ILE A 15 19.27 -2.25 3.83
C ILE A 15 20.71 -2.78 3.97
N GLY A 16 21.22 -3.49 2.95
CA GLY A 16 22.57 -4.06 2.97
C GLY A 16 22.70 -5.32 3.83
N LYS A 17 23.82 -6.04 3.69
CA LYS A 17 24.01 -7.40 4.23
C LYS A 17 24.04 -7.51 5.75
N ASP A 18 24.36 -6.42 6.46
CA ASP A 18 24.87 -6.48 7.83
C ASP A 18 24.00 -5.76 8.88
N THR A 19 22.79 -5.32 8.54
CA THR A 19 21.88 -4.70 9.53
C THR A 19 21.23 -5.76 10.42
N ASN A 20 21.40 -5.58 11.73
CA ASN A 20 20.71 -6.32 12.79
C ASN A 20 19.35 -5.65 13.05
N TRP A 21 18.25 -6.36 12.80
CA TRP A 21 16.87 -5.84 12.95
C TRP A 21 16.58 -5.29 14.35
N PHE A 22 17.37 -5.68 15.35
CA PHE A 22 17.18 -5.34 16.77
C PHE A 22 18.11 -4.23 17.26
N GLU A 23 19.05 -3.78 16.44
CA GLU A 23 20.01 -2.71 16.75
C GLU A 23 19.93 -1.62 15.70
N VAL A 24 18.71 -1.19 15.39
CA VAL A 24 18.45 -0.03 14.53
C VAL A 24 18.23 1.20 15.39
N THR A 25 18.78 2.32 14.96
CA THR A 25 18.47 3.63 15.54
C THR A 25 17.00 4.01 15.25
N ASP A 26 16.45 4.94 16.01
CA ASP A 26 15.08 5.45 15.76
C ASP A 26 14.92 6.03 14.33
N GLU A 27 15.98 6.67 13.82
CA GLU A 27 15.98 7.20 12.45
C GLU A 27 15.89 6.07 11.41
N GLU A 28 16.62 4.97 11.60
CA GLU A 28 16.55 3.80 10.73
C GLU A 28 15.23 3.06 10.89
N LEU A 29 14.68 3.01 12.11
CA LEU A 29 13.40 2.39 12.38
C LEU A 29 12.27 3.08 11.59
N SER A 30 12.29 4.41 11.47
CA SER A 30 11.30 5.16 10.67
C SER A 30 11.34 4.81 9.17
N LYS A 31 12.49 4.36 8.66
CA LYS A 31 12.69 3.94 7.26
C LYS A 31 12.22 2.50 7.03
N ILE A 32 12.22 1.66 8.07
CA ILE A 32 11.91 0.23 7.99
C ILE A 32 10.47 -0.05 8.43
N SER A 33 9.94 0.73 9.38
CA SER A 33 8.61 0.60 9.94
C SER A 33 7.88 1.94 9.86
N PRO A 34 6.90 2.09 8.95
CA PRO A 34 6.18 3.35 8.78
C PRO A 34 5.16 3.60 9.90
N LYS A 35 5.14 2.79 10.98
CA LYS A 35 4.08 2.81 11.99
C LYS A 35 3.91 4.18 12.66
N ASP A 36 4.99 4.95 12.79
CA ASP A 36 5.00 6.26 13.46
C ASP A 36 5.27 7.42 12.48
N ASN A 37 5.27 7.17 11.16
CA ASN A 37 5.47 8.22 10.16
C ASN A 37 4.18 9.02 9.93
N SER A 38 4.32 10.25 9.44
CA SER A 38 3.20 11.02 8.92
C SER A 38 2.77 10.47 7.55
N PHE A 39 1.44 10.43 7.32
CA PHE A 39 0.85 10.10 6.02
C PHE A 39 0.24 11.34 5.33
N GLU A 40 0.53 12.55 5.79
CA GLU A 40 0.05 13.77 5.11
C GLU A 40 0.57 13.84 3.66
N GLY A 41 -0.34 14.08 2.71
CA GLY A 41 0.00 14.16 1.29
C GLY A 41 0.35 12.82 0.63
N PHE A 42 0.12 11.68 1.30
CA PHE A 42 0.26 10.37 0.68
C PHE A 42 -0.71 10.19 -0.50
N PRO A 43 -0.35 9.40 -1.52
CA PRO A 43 -1.30 9.02 -2.56
C PRO A 43 -2.43 8.15 -1.97
N PRO A 44 -3.58 8.04 -2.66
CA PRO A 44 -4.61 7.07 -2.31
C PRO A 44 -4.05 5.65 -2.13
N VAL A 45 -4.55 4.93 -1.13
CA VAL A 45 -4.02 3.63 -0.73
C VAL A 45 -5.10 2.55 -0.77
N TYR A 46 -4.78 1.40 -1.37
CA TYR A 46 -5.60 0.20 -1.32
C TYR A 46 -4.86 -0.92 -0.57
N ILE A 47 -5.41 -1.34 0.56
CA ILE A 47 -4.83 -2.36 1.44
C ILE A 47 -5.70 -3.61 1.38
N THR A 48 -5.08 -4.76 1.20
CA THR A 48 -5.75 -6.06 1.30
C THR A 48 -5.24 -6.82 2.52
N ALA A 49 -6.15 -7.36 3.31
CA ALA A 49 -5.81 -8.12 4.51
C ALA A 49 -6.74 -9.31 4.69
N GLY A 50 -6.24 -10.38 5.28
CA GLY A 50 -7.05 -11.54 5.66
C GLY A 50 -7.22 -11.57 7.18
N THR A 51 -8.39 -11.91 7.70
CA THR A 51 -8.60 -11.87 9.17
C THR A 51 -7.82 -12.95 9.93
N ASN A 52 -7.31 -13.97 9.24
CA ASN A 52 -6.42 -14.99 9.79
C ASN A 52 -4.93 -14.66 9.53
N GLU A 53 -4.51 -13.43 9.80
CA GLU A 53 -3.10 -13.03 9.78
C GLU A 53 -2.66 -12.34 11.06
N ILE A 54 -1.42 -12.58 11.48
CA ILE A 54 -0.87 -12.03 12.73
C ILE A 54 -0.82 -10.51 12.74
N SER A 55 -0.80 -9.88 11.56
CA SER A 55 -0.64 -8.44 11.40
C SER A 55 -1.97 -7.69 11.27
N ILE A 56 -3.12 -8.36 11.39
CA ILE A 56 -4.42 -7.74 11.09
C ILE A 56 -4.69 -6.49 11.91
N ASP A 57 -4.39 -6.51 13.21
CA ASP A 57 -4.61 -5.35 14.08
C ASP A 57 -3.66 -4.21 13.73
N ALA A 58 -2.39 -4.50 13.43
CA ALA A 58 -1.45 -3.50 12.95
C ALA A 58 -1.86 -2.89 11.60
N ILE A 59 -2.47 -3.68 10.72
CA ILE A 59 -3.01 -3.20 9.43
C ILE A 59 -4.20 -2.26 9.67
N ARG A 60 -5.11 -2.60 10.57
CA ARG A 60 -6.25 -1.75 10.94
C ARG A 60 -5.80 -0.44 11.56
N ASP A 61 -4.85 -0.49 12.49
CA ASP A 61 -4.27 0.69 13.14
C ASP A 61 -3.60 1.62 12.13
N MET A 62 -2.83 1.05 11.20
CA MET A 62 -2.18 1.82 10.13
C MET A 62 -3.21 2.41 9.16
N THR A 63 -4.26 1.66 8.81
CA THR A 63 -5.36 2.15 7.96
C THR A 63 -6.03 3.36 8.58
N GLU A 64 -6.31 3.31 9.88
CA GLU A 64 -6.92 4.44 10.58
C GLU A 64 -5.98 5.65 10.64
N LYS A 65 -4.69 5.44 10.88
CA LYS A 65 -3.69 6.52 10.82
C LYS A 65 -3.66 7.20 9.45
N ILE A 66 -3.66 6.43 8.36
CA ILE A 66 -3.70 6.96 6.99
C ILE A 66 -4.98 7.77 6.78
N ARG A 67 -6.14 7.23 7.20
CA ARG A 67 -7.43 7.92 7.09
C ARG A 67 -7.46 9.26 7.84
N LEU A 68 -6.90 9.30 9.05
CA LEU A 68 -6.82 10.51 9.86
C LEU A 68 -5.89 11.58 9.27
N SER A 69 -5.00 11.21 8.33
CA SER A 69 -4.16 12.15 7.56
C SER A 69 -4.83 12.70 6.30
N ASP A 70 -6.16 12.58 6.18
CA ASP A 70 -6.95 13.02 5.02
C ASP A 70 -6.56 12.34 3.70
N VAL A 71 -6.04 11.10 3.80
CA VAL A 71 -5.71 10.26 2.64
C VAL A 71 -6.86 9.30 2.35
N GLU A 72 -7.24 9.19 1.08
CA GLU A 72 -8.17 8.15 0.63
C GLU A 72 -7.54 6.77 0.87
N VAL A 73 -8.15 5.98 1.75
CA VAL A 73 -7.69 4.62 2.05
C VAL A 73 -8.83 3.62 2.07
N ILE A 74 -8.64 2.53 1.33
CA ILE A 74 -9.52 1.36 1.32
C ILE A 74 -8.82 0.21 2.03
N LEU A 75 -9.49 -0.38 3.00
CA LEU A 75 -9.11 -1.65 3.60
C LEU A 75 -10.08 -2.74 3.15
N ASP A 76 -9.62 -3.59 2.24
CA ASP A 76 -10.33 -4.75 1.70
C ASP A 76 -9.98 -6.01 2.50
N GLU A 77 -10.67 -6.15 3.62
CA GLU A 77 -10.55 -7.29 4.53
C GLU A 77 -11.36 -8.50 4.03
N ALA A 78 -10.72 -9.67 4.07
CA ALA A 78 -11.36 -10.94 3.72
C ALA A 78 -11.36 -11.91 4.89
N GLU A 79 -12.57 -12.29 5.31
CA GLU A 79 -12.81 -13.17 6.44
C GLU A 79 -12.18 -14.57 6.23
N GLY A 80 -11.49 -15.05 7.25
CA GLY A 80 -10.86 -16.36 7.31
C GLY A 80 -9.62 -16.54 6.43
N LEU A 81 -9.23 -15.52 5.66
CA LEU A 81 -8.09 -15.62 4.74
C LEU A 81 -6.76 -15.30 5.44
N MET A 82 -5.70 -15.90 4.93
CA MET A 82 -4.34 -15.76 5.47
C MET A 82 -3.59 -14.59 4.84
N HIS A 83 -2.42 -14.31 5.42
CA HIS A 83 -1.45 -13.36 4.89
C HIS A 83 -1.21 -13.54 3.38
N THR A 84 -1.28 -12.45 2.62
CA THR A 84 -1.06 -12.41 1.15
C THR A 84 -1.98 -13.30 0.31
N TYR A 85 -3.21 -13.58 0.77
CA TYR A 85 -4.17 -14.41 0.03
C TYR A 85 -4.40 -13.95 -1.42
N ALA A 86 -4.24 -12.65 -1.70
CA ALA A 86 -4.36 -12.06 -3.03
C ALA A 86 -3.40 -12.64 -4.08
N LEU A 87 -2.26 -13.21 -3.67
CA LEU A 87 -1.31 -13.83 -4.58
C LEU A 87 -1.80 -15.18 -5.13
N PHE A 88 -2.75 -15.83 -4.46
CA PHE A 88 -3.22 -17.17 -4.81
C PHE A 88 -4.32 -17.19 -5.87
N HIS A 89 -4.39 -16.17 -6.73
CA HIS A 89 -5.42 -16.02 -7.77
C HIS A 89 -5.52 -17.19 -8.77
N LEU A 90 -4.45 -17.97 -8.98
CA LEU A 90 -4.55 -19.16 -9.83
C LEU A 90 -5.35 -20.29 -9.15
N TRP A 91 -5.31 -20.38 -7.82
CA TRP A 91 -5.87 -21.51 -7.05
C TRP A 91 -7.07 -21.14 -6.16
N SER A 92 -7.26 -19.85 -5.87
CA SER A 92 -8.32 -19.34 -4.99
C SER A 92 -9.25 -18.41 -5.75
N LEU A 93 -10.56 -18.67 -5.64
CA LEU A 93 -11.59 -17.75 -6.13
C LEU A 93 -11.51 -16.39 -5.43
N GLN A 94 -11.22 -16.37 -4.13
CA GLN A 94 -11.06 -15.11 -3.40
C GLN A 94 -9.81 -14.36 -3.87
N GLY A 95 -8.72 -15.08 -4.15
CA GLY A 95 -7.53 -14.52 -4.79
C GLY A 95 -7.83 -13.87 -6.14
N ARG A 96 -8.67 -14.48 -6.99
CA ARG A 96 -9.09 -13.86 -8.27
C ARG A 96 -9.91 -12.60 -8.07
N ARG A 97 -10.90 -12.67 -7.18
CA ARG A 97 -11.82 -11.56 -6.90
C ARG A 97 -11.09 -10.34 -6.38
N VAL A 98 -10.13 -10.51 -5.47
CA VAL A 98 -9.35 -9.38 -4.96
C VAL A 98 -8.45 -8.79 -6.04
N GLN A 99 -7.85 -9.62 -6.91
CA GLN A 99 -7.07 -9.12 -8.05
C GLN A 99 -7.93 -8.33 -9.06
N GLU A 100 -9.18 -8.72 -9.26
CA GLU A 100 -10.15 -7.96 -10.06
C GLU A 100 -10.47 -6.60 -9.43
N ARG A 101 -10.73 -6.56 -8.12
CA ARG A 101 -10.97 -5.30 -7.39
C ARG A 101 -9.75 -4.37 -7.42
N ILE A 102 -8.55 -4.91 -7.20
CA ILE A 102 -7.30 -4.13 -7.32
C ILE A 102 -7.16 -3.54 -8.72
N ARG A 103 -7.39 -4.35 -9.78
CA ARG A 103 -7.32 -3.86 -11.17
C ARG A 103 -8.34 -2.75 -11.44
N GLN A 104 -9.57 -2.91 -10.95
CA GLN A 104 -10.61 -1.90 -11.09
C GLN A 104 -10.19 -0.60 -10.40
N TRP A 105 -9.75 -0.68 -9.14
CA TRP A 105 -9.34 0.48 -8.36
C TRP A 105 -8.16 1.21 -9.02
N ILE A 106 -7.13 0.50 -9.49
CA ILE A 106 -6.02 1.10 -10.23
C ILE A 106 -6.53 1.84 -11.48
N GLY A 107 -7.46 1.22 -12.22
CA GLY A 107 -8.08 1.85 -13.40
C GLY A 107 -8.80 3.16 -13.05
N GLU A 108 -9.56 3.18 -11.96
CA GLU A 108 -10.26 4.37 -11.46
C GLU A 108 -9.28 5.48 -11.06
N GLN A 109 -8.21 5.14 -10.33
CA GLN A 109 -7.18 6.10 -9.92
C GLN A 109 -6.46 6.73 -11.12
N LEU A 110 -6.10 5.93 -12.14
CA LEU A 110 -5.47 6.44 -13.36
C LEU A 110 -6.40 7.39 -14.14
N VAL A 111 -7.70 7.08 -14.22
CA VAL A 111 -8.69 7.95 -14.88
C VAL A 111 -8.81 9.29 -14.15
N ILE A 112 -8.80 9.29 -12.82
CA ILE A 112 -8.83 10.51 -12.00
C ILE A 112 -7.59 11.36 -12.29
N GLU A 113 -6.40 10.75 -12.26
CA GLU A 113 -5.14 11.45 -12.50
C GLU A 113 -5.10 12.09 -13.91
N ILE A 114 -5.52 11.37 -14.94
CA ILE A 114 -5.60 11.88 -16.32
C ILE A 114 -6.55 13.09 -16.39
N LYS A 115 -7.73 13.00 -15.77
CA LYS A 115 -8.71 14.10 -15.75
C LYS A 115 -8.13 15.34 -15.06
N LEU A 116 -7.48 15.17 -13.90
CA LEU A 116 -6.85 16.27 -13.16
C LEU A 116 -5.77 16.96 -14.01
N LYS A 117 -4.87 16.20 -14.63
CA LYS A 117 -3.81 16.75 -15.50
C LYS A 117 -4.39 17.49 -16.71
N SER A 118 -5.43 16.95 -17.35
CA SER A 118 -6.08 17.61 -18.50
C SER A 118 -6.72 18.95 -18.14
N LYS A 119 -7.34 19.03 -16.96
CA LYS A 119 -7.98 20.26 -16.47
C LYS A 119 -6.95 21.33 -16.13
N ILE A 120 -5.84 20.96 -15.50
CA ILE A 120 -4.72 21.87 -15.21
C ILE A 120 -4.17 22.47 -16.50
N ASN A 121 -3.88 21.62 -17.50
CA ASN A 121 -3.35 22.09 -18.79
C ASN A 121 -4.30 23.06 -19.52
N THR A 122 -5.61 22.89 -19.36
CA THR A 122 -6.60 23.81 -19.96
C THR A 122 -6.63 25.15 -19.23
N VAL A 123 -6.39 25.17 -17.92
CA VAL A 123 -6.34 26.41 -17.14
C VAL A 123 -5.06 27.19 -17.44
N THR A 124 -3.90 26.51 -17.53
CA THR A 124 -2.62 27.18 -17.81
C THR A 124 -2.59 27.79 -19.21
N THR A 125 -3.09 27.11 -20.24
CA THR A 125 -3.17 27.69 -21.60
C THR A 125 -4.07 28.92 -21.67
N ASN A 126 -5.18 28.94 -20.92
CA ASN A 126 -6.07 30.10 -20.86
C ASN A 126 -5.45 31.28 -20.08
N LEU A 127 -4.51 31.03 -19.18
CA LEU A 127 -3.78 32.07 -18.43
C LEU A 127 -2.60 32.64 -19.23
N GLU A 128 -1.98 31.86 -20.12
CA GLU A 128 -0.88 32.32 -20.98
C GLU A 128 -1.36 33.08 -22.24
N CYS A 129 -2.64 32.96 -22.61
CA CYS A 129 -3.24 33.67 -23.74
C CYS A 129 -3.94 35.00 -23.38
N ASN A 130 -3.82 35.49 -22.14
CA ASN A 130 -4.27 36.81 -21.69
C ASN A 130 -3.10 37.68 -21.26
#